data_AF-A0A967MSG0-F1
#
_entry.id   AF-A0A967MSG0-F1
#
_cell.length_a   1.000
_cell.length_b   1.000
_cell.length_c   1.000
_cell.angle_alpha   90.00
_cell.angle_beta   90.00
_cell.angle_gamma   90.00
#
_symmetry.space_group_name_H-M   'P 1'
#
loop_
_entity.id
_entity.type
_entity.pdbx_description
1 polymer ?
#
loop_
_entity_poly.entity_id
_entity_poly.type
_entity_poly.pdbx_seq_one_letter_code
_entity_poly.pdbx_strand_id
1 'polypeptide(L)'
;FLTAVAIVDDIGAVLVIALFYTEQIVWMSLLIGIVLLAVLFIINLLGVRRPLPYILIGILLWAAFLKSGVHATIAGVLLAMTIPASTVINRKGFLDRTRNCLDVFEAEGIRDGSTFTTKNQRAILQSIEDGVHLLEAPLQRLEHELHPWVAFFIMPVFALANA
;
A
#
# COMPACT_ATOMS: atom_id res chain seq x y z
N PHE A 1 6.82 9.42 19.10
CA PHE A 1 8.28 9.50 19.27
C PHE A 1 8.88 8.12 19.53
N LEU A 2 8.48 7.43 20.59
CA LEU A 2 8.96 6.07 20.91
C LEU A 2 8.70 5.05 19.77
N THR A 3 7.52 5.07 19.16
CA THR A 3 7.17 4.19 18.04
C THR A 3 8.07 4.38 16.82
N ALA A 4 8.38 5.62 16.47
CA ALA A 4 9.24 5.93 15.33
C ALA A 4 10.69 5.46 15.55
N VAL A 5 11.23 5.65 16.76
CA VAL A 5 12.59 5.19 17.10
C VAL A 5 12.67 3.66 17.08
N ALA A 6 11.68 2.97 17.64
CA ALA A 6 11.63 1.50 17.63
C ALA A 6 11.60 0.93 16.22
N ILE A 7 10.77 1.50 15.33
CA ILE A 7 10.68 1.05 13.93
C ILE A 7 12.01 1.25 13.20
N VAL A 8 12.67 2.39 13.41
CA VAL A 8 13.97 2.69 12.77
C VAL A 8 15.06 1.74 13.26
N ASP A 9 15.08 1.44 14.56
CA ASP A 9 16.03 0.49 15.15
C ASP A 9 15.84 -0.92 14.58
N ASP A 10 14.60 -1.41 14.52
CA ASP A 10 14.25 -2.73 13.98
C ASP A 10 14.62 -2.85 12.48
N ILE A 11 14.27 -1.85 11.67
CA ILE A 11 14.63 -1.82 10.24
C ILE A 11 16.16 -1.77 10.09
N GLY A 12 16.85 -0.98 10.91
CA GLY A 12 18.30 -0.88 10.90
C GLY A 12 18.96 -2.21 11.22
N ALA A 13 18.52 -2.90 12.27
CA ALA A 13 19.02 -4.21 12.65
C ALA A 13 18.81 -5.25 11.55
N VAL A 14 17.59 -5.32 10.97
CA VAL A 14 17.29 -6.24 9.86
C VAL A 14 18.17 -5.95 8.65
N LEU A 15 18.40 -4.67 8.31
CA LEU A 15 19.21 -4.29 7.16
C LEU A 15 20.70 -4.63 7.36
N VAL A 16 21.22 -4.45 8.58
CA VAL A 16 22.59 -4.84 8.94
C VAL A 16 22.75 -6.37 8.85
N ILE A 17 21.87 -7.16 9.48
CA ILE A 17 21.90 -8.62 9.38
C ILE A 17 21.85 -9.05 7.91
N ALA A 18 20.98 -8.40 7.13
CA ALA A 18 20.76 -8.77 5.76
C ALA A 18 21.97 -8.52 4.83
N LEU A 19 22.76 -7.48 5.09
CA LEU A 19 23.98 -7.17 4.33
C LEU A 19 25.18 -8.02 4.77
N PHE A 20 25.37 -8.19 6.07
CA PHE A 20 26.57 -8.85 6.62
C PHE A 20 26.48 -10.38 6.63
N TYR A 21 25.28 -10.95 6.63
CA TYR A 21 25.07 -12.41 6.70
C TYR A 21 24.67 -13.03 5.35
N THR A 22 24.93 -12.33 4.24
CA THR A 22 24.61 -12.82 2.89
C THR A 22 25.43 -14.09 2.61
N GLU A 23 24.74 -15.17 2.26
CA GLU A 23 25.40 -16.44 1.90
C GLU A 23 26.05 -16.35 0.50
N GLN A 24 26.60 -17.47 0.00
CA GLN A 24 27.17 -17.53 -1.34
C GLN A 24 26.14 -17.09 -2.40
N ILE A 25 26.47 -16.01 -3.10
CA ILE A 25 25.53 -15.39 -4.03
C ILE A 25 25.41 -16.22 -5.31
N VAL A 26 24.20 -16.72 -5.58
CA VAL A 26 23.88 -17.31 -6.88
C VAL A 26 23.50 -16.20 -7.86
N TRP A 27 24.46 -15.78 -8.68
CA TRP A 27 24.32 -14.67 -9.62
C TRP A 27 23.13 -14.78 -10.58
N MET A 28 22.78 -15.99 -11.02
CA MET A 28 21.62 -16.21 -11.90
C MET A 28 20.31 -15.86 -11.22
N SER A 29 20.10 -16.34 -9.99
CA SER A 29 18.91 -16.03 -9.19
C SER A 29 18.84 -14.54 -8.85
N LEU A 30 20.01 -13.92 -8.57
CA LEU A 30 20.10 -12.49 -8.32
C LEU A 30 19.68 -11.66 -9.54
N LEU A 31 20.14 -12.04 -10.74
CA LEU A 31 19.78 -11.36 -11.98
C LEU A 31 18.27 -11.44 -12.25
N ILE A 32 17.65 -12.61 -12.02
CA ILE A 32 16.19 -12.76 -12.09
C ILE A 32 15.51 -11.81 -11.11
N GLY A 33 15.99 -11.73 -9.87
CA GLY A 33 15.47 -10.81 -8.86
C GLY A 33 15.54 -9.36 -9.30
N ILE A 34 16.69 -8.92 -9.85
CA ILE A 34 16.86 -7.56 -10.38
C ILE A 34 15.89 -7.29 -11.54
N VAL A 35 15.69 -8.24 -12.44
CA VAL A 35 14.72 -8.10 -13.55
C VAL A 35 13.30 -7.95 -13.02
N LEU A 36 12.89 -8.76 -12.04
CA LEU A 36 11.56 -8.65 -11.42
C LEU A 36 11.37 -7.29 -10.72
N LEU A 37 12.41 -6.78 -10.07
CA LEU A 37 12.42 -5.45 -9.46
C LEU A 37 12.27 -4.34 -10.51
N ALA A 38 12.97 -4.45 -11.63
CA ALA A 38 12.83 -3.51 -12.74
C ALA A 38 11.40 -3.54 -13.32
N VAL A 39 10.79 -4.72 -13.43
CA VAL A 39 9.39 -4.86 -13.86
C VAL A 39 8.43 -4.18 -12.87
N LEU A 40 8.60 -4.38 -11.56
CA LEU A 40 7.80 -3.69 -10.54
C LEU A 40 7.92 -2.17 -10.65
N PHE A 41 9.15 -1.68 -10.86
CA PHE A 41 9.41 -0.26 -11.04
C PHE A 41 8.75 0.29 -12.31
N ILE A 42 8.80 -0.45 -13.43
CA ILE A 42 8.12 -0.07 -14.68
C ILE A 42 6.60 -0.06 -14.48
N ILE A 43 6.02 -1.03 -13.78
CA ILE A 43 4.58 -1.08 -13.48
C ILE A 43 4.17 0.14 -12.63
N ASN A 44 4.98 0.51 -11.65
CA ASN A 44 4.81 1.74 -10.88
C ASN A 44 4.88 3.00 -11.76
N LEU A 45 5.85 3.05 -12.67
CA LEU A 45 6.02 4.17 -13.60
C LEU A 45 4.87 4.27 -14.61
N LEU A 46 4.30 3.15 -15.05
CA LEU A 46 3.09 3.08 -15.88
C LEU A 46 1.81 3.46 -15.12
N GLY A 47 1.90 3.73 -13.81
CA GLY A 47 0.79 4.22 -13.01
C GLY A 47 -0.23 3.15 -12.65
N VAL A 48 0.15 1.87 -12.65
CA VAL A 48 -0.75 0.78 -12.24
C VAL A 48 -0.94 0.84 -10.73
N ARG A 49 -2.14 1.22 -10.28
CA ARG A 49 -2.44 1.37 -8.83
C ARG A 49 -3.06 0.13 -8.18
N ARG A 50 -3.25 -0.96 -8.92
CA ARG A 50 -3.83 -2.21 -8.38
C ARG A 50 -2.76 -2.98 -7.61
N PRO A 51 -3.02 -3.47 -6.39
CA PRO A 51 -2.02 -4.16 -5.55
C PRO A 51 -1.67 -5.58 -6.04
N LEU A 52 -2.60 -6.28 -6.69
CA LEU A 52 -2.42 -7.66 -7.15
C LEU A 52 -1.15 -7.92 -7.99
N PRO A 53 -0.81 -7.14 -9.04
CA PRO A 53 0.42 -7.36 -9.81
C PRO A 53 1.68 -7.23 -8.96
N TYR A 54 1.70 -6.31 -7.99
CA TYR A 54 2.84 -6.13 -7.09
C TYR A 54 3.01 -7.35 -6.18
N ILE A 55 1.92 -7.86 -5.60
CA ILE A 55 1.97 -9.04 -4.72
C ILE A 55 2.43 -10.28 -5.51
N LEU A 56 1.88 -10.52 -6.70
CA LEU A 56 2.24 -11.69 -7.51
C LEU A 56 3.73 -11.67 -7.92
N ILE A 57 4.21 -10.55 -8.45
CA ILE A 57 5.62 -10.39 -8.83
C ILE A 57 6.50 -10.37 -7.56
N GLY A 58 5.98 -9.86 -6.46
CA GLY A 58 6.61 -9.86 -5.15
C GLY A 58 6.95 -11.23 -4.61
N ILE A 59 6.01 -12.17 -4.73
CA ILE A 59 6.25 -13.58 -4.35
C ILE A 59 7.37 -14.18 -5.21
N LEU A 60 7.42 -13.86 -6.51
CA LEU A 60 8.50 -14.29 -7.39
C LEU A 60 9.84 -13.64 -7.01
N LEU A 61 9.84 -12.34 -6.68
CA LEU A 61 11.02 -11.61 -6.22
C LEU A 61 11.57 -12.21 -4.93
N TRP A 62 10.69 -12.50 -3.97
CA TRP A 62 11.01 -13.14 -2.70
C TRP A 62 11.67 -14.51 -2.92
N ALA A 63 11.10 -15.34 -3.80
CA ALA A 63 11.67 -16.65 -4.13
C ALA A 63 13.03 -16.54 -4.84
N ALA A 64 13.21 -15.54 -5.72
CA ALA A 64 14.46 -15.28 -6.41
C ALA A 64 15.57 -14.86 -5.43
N PHE A 65 15.25 -14.00 -4.45
CA PHE A 65 16.19 -13.56 -3.42
C PHE A 65 16.55 -14.71 -2.48
N LEU A 66 15.56 -15.49 -2.03
CA LEU A 66 15.79 -16.69 -1.22
C LEU A 66 16.75 -17.68 -1.90
N LYS A 67 16.61 -17.89 -3.21
CA LYS A 67 17.51 -18.75 -3.99
C LYS A 67 18.84 -18.11 -4.36
N SER A 68 18.98 -16.79 -4.25
CA SER A 68 20.24 -16.10 -4.56
C SER A 68 21.20 -16.02 -3.38
N GLY A 69 20.79 -16.47 -2.19
CA GLY A 69 21.55 -16.27 -0.95
C GLY A 69 21.38 -14.87 -0.34
N VAL A 70 20.60 -14.01 -1.00
CA VAL A 70 20.20 -12.70 -0.45
C VAL A 70 19.02 -12.90 0.49
N HIS A 71 19.00 -12.12 1.57
CA HIS A 71 17.92 -12.18 2.54
C HIS A 71 16.56 -11.87 1.92
N ALA A 72 15.61 -12.79 2.10
CA ALA A 72 14.26 -12.66 1.58
C ALA A 72 13.47 -11.49 2.21
N THR A 73 13.91 -10.99 3.37
CA THR A 73 13.36 -9.77 4.00
C THR A 73 13.65 -8.51 3.18
N ILE A 74 14.82 -8.41 2.54
CA ILE A 74 15.15 -7.28 1.64
C ILE A 74 14.16 -7.24 0.47
N ALA A 75 13.77 -8.39 -0.09
CA ALA A 75 12.79 -8.44 -1.17
C ALA A 75 11.45 -7.81 -0.76
N GLY A 76 10.99 -8.05 0.48
CA GLY A 76 9.78 -7.44 1.03
C GLY A 76 9.89 -5.93 1.16
N VAL A 77 11.01 -5.42 1.67
CA VAL A 77 11.27 -3.98 1.80
C VAL A 77 11.31 -3.31 0.43
N LEU A 78 12.06 -3.88 -0.52
CA LEU A 78 12.17 -3.34 -1.88
C LEU A 78 10.82 -3.36 -2.60
N LEU A 79 10.04 -4.43 -2.44
CA LEU A 79 8.67 -4.48 -2.94
C LEU A 79 7.82 -3.34 -2.37
N ALA A 80 7.83 -3.13 -1.05
CA ALA A 80 7.05 -2.06 -0.42
C ALA A 80 7.43 -0.68 -0.98
N MET A 81 8.73 -0.44 -1.22
CA MET A 81 9.21 0.80 -1.85
C MET A 81 8.75 0.99 -3.30
N THR A 82 8.41 -0.09 -4.02
CA THR A 82 7.89 0.00 -5.39
C THR A 82 6.37 0.24 -5.48
N ILE A 83 5.62 0.05 -4.38
CA ILE A 83 4.16 0.25 -4.37
C ILE A 83 3.87 1.77 -4.37
N PRO A 84 2.95 2.26 -5.23
CA PRO A 84 2.63 3.68 -5.30
C PRO A 84 2.15 4.27 -3.96
N ALA A 85 2.85 5.29 -3.47
CA ALA A 85 2.51 6.03 -2.23
C ALA A 85 1.75 7.34 -2.47
N SER A 86 1.40 7.68 -3.73
CA SER A 86 0.71 8.93 -4.08
C SER A 86 -0.79 8.75 -4.32
N THR A 87 -1.57 9.77 -3.98
CA THR A 87 -3.05 9.80 -4.11
C THR A 87 -3.47 10.10 -5.56
N VAL A 88 -4.74 9.82 -5.93
CA VAL A 88 -5.24 10.05 -7.30
C VAL A 88 -5.64 11.52 -7.50
N ILE A 89 -6.16 12.16 -6.46
CA ILE A 89 -6.68 13.53 -6.51
C ILE A 89 -5.78 14.49 -5.72
N ASN A 90 -5.44 15.61 -6.35
CA ASN A 90 -4.76 16.71 -5.68
C ASN A 90 -5.76 17.48 -4.80
N ARG A 91 -5.33 17.91 -3.61
CA ARG A 91 -6.17 18.60 -2.60
C ARG A 91 -7.11 19.65 -3.17
N LYS A 92 -6.64 20.46 -4.13
CA LYS A 92 -7.47 21.48 -4.81
C LYS A 92 -8.61 20.86 -5.63
N GLY A 93 -8.32 19.85 -6.45
CA GLY A 93 -9.33 19.17 -7.26
C GLY A 93 -10.38 18.42 -6.45
N PHE A 94 -10.03 17.96 -5.23
CA PHE A 94 -11.03 17.43 -4.29
C PHE A 94 -11.93 18.53 -3.74
N LEU A 95 -11.35 19.65 -3.26
CA LEU A 95 -12.12 20.78 -2.73
C LEU A 95 -13.09 21.36 -3.77
N ASP A 96 -12.65 21.47 -5.03
CA ASP A 96 -13.48 21.98 -6.12
C ASP A 96 -14.65 21.03 -6.44
N ARG A 97 -14.40 19.71 -6.47
CA ARG A 97 -15.46 18.70 -6.66
C ARG A 97 -16.46 18.67 -5.52
N THR A 98 -15.98 18.69 -4.28
CA THR A 98 -16.83 18.64 -3.09
C THR A 98 -17.69 19.90 -2.98
N ARG A 99 -17.13 21.08 -3.27
CA ARG A 99 -17.91 22.34 -3.31
C ARG A 99 -19.00 22.27 -4.36
N ASN A 100 -18.68 21.86 -5.59
CA ASN A 100 -19.69 21.75 -6.64
C ASN A 100 -20.80 20.74 -6.28
N CYS A 101 -20.46 19.60 -5.67
CA CYS A 101 -21.46 18.64 -5.21
C CYS A 101 -22.34 19.21 -4.07
N LEU A 102 -21.74 19.99 -3.16
CA LEU A 102 -22.45 20.65 -2.08
C LEU A 102 -23.39 21.75 -2.60
N ASP A 103 -22.95 22.53 -3.58
CA ASP A 103 -23.78 23.55 -4.24
C ASP A 103 -24.98 22.91 -4.94
N VAL A 104 -24.79 21.76 -5.62
CA VAL A 104 -25.88 20.98 -6.23
C VAL A 104 -26.82 20.41 -5.17
N PHE A 105 -26.29 19.92 -4.06
CA PHE A 105 -27.08 19.41 -2.94
C PHE A 105 -27.93 20.51 -2.28
N GLU A 106 -27.37 21.70 -2.07
CA GLU A 106 -28.05 22.85 -1.51
C GLU A 106 -29.14 23.37 -2.46
N ALA A 107 -28.86 23.41 -3.77
CA ALA A 107 -29.82 23.79 -4.80
C ALA A 107 -31.00 22.82 -4.93
N GLU A 108 -30.80 21.53 -4.64
CA GLU A 108 -31.90 20.55 -4.62
C GLU A 108 -32.89 20.80 -3.47
N GLY A 109 -32.45 21.47 -2.40
CA GLY A 109 -33.27 21.93 -1.29
C GLY A 109 -33.96 20.82 -0.49
N ILE A 110 -34.03 20.98 0.82
CA ILE A 110 -34.94 20.17 1.64
C ILE A 110 -36.36 20.67 1.33
N ARG A 111 -36.96 20.16 0.25
CA ARG A 111 -38.29 20.60 -0.20
C ARG A 111 -39.43 20.09 0.66
N ASP A 112 -39.17 19.19 1.59
CA ASP A 112 -40.20 18.71 2.49
C ASP A 112 -39.55 18.17 3.76
N GLY A 113 -40.23 18.28 4.89
CA GLY A 113 -39.79 17.80 6.20
C GLY A 113 -39.62 16.27 6.29
N SER A 114 -39.47 15.57 5.17
CA SER A 114 -39.19 14.15 5.10
C SER A 114 -37.71 13.88 5.35
N THR A 115 -37.43 13.13 6.40
CA THR A 115 -36.11 12.61 6.81
C THR A 115 -35.49 11.64 5.78
N PHE A 116 -36.10 11.47 4.61
CA PHE A 116 -35.71 10.49 3.60
C PHE A 116 -34.92 11.15 2.48
N THR A 117 -33.63 10.83 2.41
CA THR A 117 -32.73 11.22 1.32
C THR A 117 -33.30 10.74 -0.03
N THR A 118 -33.66 11.68 -0.91
CA THR A 118 -34.16 11.38 -2.25
C THR A 118 -33.10 10.61 -3.06
N LYS A 119 -33.49 9.81 -4.06
CA LYS A 119 -32.53 9.04 -4.90
C LYS A 119 -31.37 9.91 -5.44
N ASN A 120 -31.65 11.17 -5.82
CA ASN A 120 -30.63 12.12 -6.26
C ASN A 120 -29.68 12.55 -5.13
N GLN A 121 -30.22 12.94 -3.96
CA GLN A 121 -29.41 13.27 -2.79
C GLN A 121 -28.50 12.12 -2.34
N ARG A 122 -28.97 10.86 -2.42
CA ARG A 122 -28.12 9.68 -2.15
C ARG A 122 -27.00 9.54 -3.16
N ALA A 123 -27.26 9.78 -4.45
CA ALA A 123 -26.24 9.76 -5.49
C ALA A 123 -25.17 10.84 -5.29
N ILE A 124 -25.56 12.03 -4.83
CA ILE A 124 -24.62 13.12 -4.50
C ILE A 124 -23.74 12.72 -3.31
N LEU A 125 -24.35 12.23 -2.23
CA LEU A 125 -23.59 11.75 -1.06
C LEU A 125 -22.62 10.62 -1.43
N GLN A 126 -23.07 9.67 -2.24
CA GLN A 126 -22.23 8.57 -2.73
C GLN A 126 -21.07 9.08 -3.60
N SER A 127 -21.29 10.11 -4.42
CA SER A 127 -20.20 10.70 -5.24
C SER A 127 -19.12 11.40 -4.40
N ILE A 128 -19.50 11.97 -3.24
CA ILE A 128 -18.56 12.53 -2.26
C ILE A 128 -17.78 11.41 -1.57
N GLU A 129 -18.46 10.34 -1.15
CA GLU A 129 -17.86 9.15 -0.54
C GLU A 129 -16.83 8.50 -1.49
N ASP A 130 -17.18 8.28 -2.76
CA ASP A 130 -16.27 7.79 -3.79
C ASP A 130 -15.06 8.72 -3.98
N GLY A 131 -15.28 10.03 -3.92
CA GLY A 131 -14.22 11.04 -4.01
C GLY A 131 -13.25 11.00 -2.84
N VAL A 132 -13.74 10.71 -1.62
CA VAL A 132 -12.91 10.54 -0.41
C VAL A 132 -12.02 9.31 -0.55
N HIS A 133 -12.55 8.20 -1.06
CA HIS A 133 -11.73 7.02 -1.31
C HIS A 133 -10.56 7.32 -2.27
N LEU A 134 -10.76 8.14 -3.31
CA LEU A 134 -9.69 8.50 -4.26
C LEU A 134 -8.54 9.34 -3.65
N LEU A 135 -8.70 9.82 -2.41
CA LEU A 135 -7.65 10.48 -1.64
C LEU A 135 -6.74 9.53 -0.87
N GLU A 136 -7.08 8.24 -0.74
CA GLU A 136 -6.20 7.27 -0.09
C GLU A 136 -5.15 6.75 -1.06
N ALA A 137 -3.89 6.72 -0.61
CA ALA A 137 -2.81 6.11 -1.39
C ALA A 137 -2.96 4.57 -1.40
N PRO A 138 -2.68 3.87 -2.52
CA PRO A 138 -2.73 2.41 -2.59
C PRO A 138 -1.91 1.70 -1.50
N LEU A 139 -0.71 2.23 -1.19
CA LEU A 139 0.13 1.72 -0.10
C LEU A 139 -0.54 1.82 1.27
N GLN A 140 -1.22 2.94 1.54
CA GLN A 140 -1.90 3.16 2.82
C GLN A 140 -3.11 2.22 3.00
N ARG A 141 -3.84 1.93 1.92
CA ARG A 141 -4.90 0.92 1.95
C ARG A 141 -4.35 -0.47 2.23
N LEU A 142 -3.27 -0.84 1.56
CA LEU A 142 -2.60 -2.12 1.75
C LEU A 142 -2.07 -2.27 3.19
N GLU A 143 -1.51 -1.20 3.76
CA GLU A 143 -1.09 -1.16 5.17
C GLU A 143 -2.28 -1.40 6.12
N HIS A 144 -3.40 -0.71 5.90
CA HIS A 144 -4.61 -0.88 6.72
C HIS A 144 -5.18 -2.31 6.65
N GLU A 145 -5.17 -2.92 5.46
CA GLU A 145 -5.60 -4.30 5.25
C GLU A 145 -4.64 -5.32 5.89
N LEU A 146 -3.32 -5.07 5.85
CA LEU A 146 -2.30 -5.99 6.38
C LEU A 146 -2.12 -5.89 7.89
N HIS A 147 -2.31 -4.71 8.49
CA HIS A 147 -2.07 -4.48 9.91
C HIS A 147 -2.74 -5.54 10.83
N PRO A 148 -4.05 -5.86 10.71
CA PRO A 148 -4.67 -6.87 11.57
C PRO A 148 -4.07 -8.28 11.36
N TRP A 149 -3.76 -8.65 10.12
CA TRP A 149 -3.11 -9.94 9.83
C TRP A 149 -1.71 -10.02 10.45
N VAL A 150 -0.94 -8.94 10.36
CA VAL A 150 0.40 -8.87 10.96
C VAL A 150 0.30 -8.97 12.48
N ALA A 151 -0.55 -8.16 13.10
CA ALA A 151 -0.64 -8.05 14.55
C ALA A 151 -1.22 -9.30 15.24
N PHE A 152 -2.26 -9.92 14.66
CA PHE A 152 -2.98 -11.01 15.31
C PHE A 152 -2.58 -12.40 14.84
N PHE A 153 -1.90 -12.52 13.68
CA PHE A 153 -1.51 -13.83 13.15
C PHE A 153 0.01 -13.94 12.97
N ILE A 154 0.62 -13.06 12.17
CA ILE A 154 2.04 -13.19 11.80
C ILE A 154 2.95 -13.03 13.03
N MET A 155 2.77 -11.96 13.81
CA MET A 155 3.60 -11.69 15.00
C MET A 155 3.47 -12.79 16.07
N PRO A 156 2.27 -13.24 16.48
CA PRO A 156 2.14 -14.34 17.43
C PRO A 156 2.72 -15.66 16.93
N VAL A 157 2.51 -16.03 15.67
CA VAL A 157 3.07 -17.26 15.09
C VAL A 157 4.59 -17.18 15.02
N PHE A 158 5.14 -16.04 14.59
CA PHE A 158 6.58 -15.81 14.58
C PHE A 158 7.18 -15.89 15.98
N ALA A 159 6.56 -15.26 16.96
CA ALA A 159 7.00 -15.31 18.35
C ALA A 159 6.97 -16.74 18.91
N LEU A 160 5.91 -17.52 18.61
CA LEU A 160 5.79 -18.92 19.04
C LEU A 160 6.84 -19.82 18.39
N ALA A 161 7.15 -19.61 17.10
CA ALA A 161 8.11 -20.43 16.37
C ALA A 161 9.58 -20.17 16.75
N ASN A 162 9.87 -19.01 17.33
CA ASN A 162 11.22 -18.60 17.74
C ASN A 162 11.39 -18.49 19.27
N ALA A 163 10.39 -18.92 20.05
CA ALA A 163 10.44 -19.04 21.51
C ALA A 163 11.11 -20.35 21.94
#